data_AF-A0A377CX83-F1
#
_entry.id   AF-A0A377CX83-F1
#
_cell.length_a   1.000
_cell.length_b   1.000
_cell.length_c   1.000
_cell.angle_alpha   90.00
_cell.angle_beta   90.00
_cell.angle_gamma   90.00
#
_symmetry.space_group_name_H-M   'P 1'
#
loop_
_entity.id
_entity.type
_entity.pdbx_description
1 polymer ?
#
loop_
_entity_poly.entity_id
_entity_poly.type
_entity_poly.pdbx_seq_one_letter_code
_entity_poly.pdbx_strand_id
1 'polypeptide(L)'
;MKSHTQQAQKALQPFNASVLSVHKTYISEVADYLSLLLNTEHNMIPLSSTPLSSSICDSEWYFGADVLELRNNESDSKKFATNYILKDFPIETTPGQWDFLLKQPYEFILTQSFIFESPTKTLKNIDSQLNKLQSANDAAKTQQEELEAGKEAVAAGITLFGSLHCALTVFGDTPDQARSNGIKLSAEFITSGKGFRFSRASLASPFVFFSHMPLNKRRPLDTRRTITNLACLMSFHNYSSGKKSGNPIGDGSAIMPLKTVSDSIYWFNTHYSPPEKNVTGQKIAGHGMILGATGTGKTTFEAAASGFSSTL
;
A
#
# COMPACT_ATOMS: atom_id res chain seq x y z
N MET A 1 -24.09 -2.51 7.14
CA MET A 1 -23.14 -2.35 6.02
C MET A 1 -23.03 -0.89 5.56
N LYS A 2 -24.13 -0.24 5.12
CA LYS A 2 -24.13 1.19 4.71
C LYS A 2 -23.59 2.15 5.77
N SER A 3 -23.86 1.91 7.07
CA SER A 3 -23.37 2.76 8.16
C SER A 3 -21.84 2.72 8.34
N HIS A 4 -21.22 1.56 8.20
CA HIS A 4 -19.76 1.41 8.34
C HIS A 4 -19.01 2.04 7.18
N THR A 5 -19.51 1.87 5.95
CA THR A 5 -18.93 2.52 4.77
C THR A 5 -18.98 4.04 4.90
N GLN A 6 -20.10 4.61 5.35
CA GLN A 6 -20.23 6.05 5.59
C GLN A 6 -19.28 6.57 6.67
N GLN A 7 -19.12 5.83 7.78
CA GLN A 7 -18.18 6.18 8.83
C GLN A 7 -16.73 6.16 8.33
N ALA A 8 -16.34 5.11 7.60
CA ALA A 8 -15.01 5.00 7.02
C ALA A 8 -14.73 6.13 6.01
N GLN A 9 -15.69 6.44 5.15
CA GLN A 9 -15.56 7.50 4.15
C GLN A 9 -15.42 8.89 4.79
N LYS A 10 -16.14 9.15 5.89
CA LYS A 10 -15.98 10.39 6.67
C LYS A 10 -14.61 10.45 7.35
N ALA A 11 -14.15 9.36 7.95
CA ALA A 11 -12.84 9.30 8.60
C ALA A 11 -11.68 9.46 7.61
N LEU A 12 -11.83 8.94 6.39
CA LEU A 12 -10.82 8.97 5.34
C LEU A 12 -10.98 10.14 4.36
N GLN A 13 -11.92 11.06 4.60
CA GLN A 13 -12.11 12.25 3.77
C GLN A 13 -10.82 13.07 3.57
N PRO A 14 -9.96 13.30 4.60
CA PRO A 14 -8.71 14.05 4.40
C PRO A 14 -7.74 13.39 3.41
N PHE A 15 -7.91 12.10 3.14
CA PHE A 15 -7.08 11.32 2.21
C PHE A 15 -7.74 11.14 0.83
N ASN A 16 -8.84 11.84 0.56
CA ASN A 16 -9.63 11.72 -0.68
C ASN A 16 -10.05 10.27 -1.00
N ALA A 17 -10.37 9.48 0.03
CA ALA A 17 -10.83 8.11 -0.18
C ALA A 17 -12.19 8.08 -0.90
N SER A 18 -12.29 7.23 -1.92
CA SER A 18 -13.53 6.94 -2.66
C SER A 18 -14.01 5.52 -2.40
N VAL A 19 -15.31 5.29 -2.57
CA VAL A 19 -15.91 3.96 -2.48
C VAL A 19 -15.89 3.35 -3.88
N LEU A 20 -15.21 2.21 -4.04
CA LEU A 20 -15.25 1.44 -5.28
C LEU A 20 -16.70 1.06 -5.61
N SER A 21 -17.07 1.28 -6.87
CA SER A 21 -18.44 1.27 -7.35
C SER A 21 -18.53 0.62 -8.73
N VAL A 22 -19.74 0.62 -9.30
CA VAL A 22 -19.96 0.22 -10.68
C VAL A 22 -20.16 1.49 -11.51
N HIS A 23 -19.34 1.65 -12.55
CA HIS A 23 -19.42 2.78 -13.48
C HIS A 23 -20.72 2.74 -14.29
N LYS A 24 -21.09 3.87 -14.90
CA LYS A 24 -22.27 3.95 -15.79
C LYS A 24 -22.22 2.96 -16.97
N THR A 25 -21.02 2.51 -17.35
CA THR A 25 -20.76 1.50 -18.38
C THR A 25 -20.89 0.06 -17.87
N TYR A 26 -21.42 -0.15 -16.65
CA TYR A 26 -21.51 -1.44 -15.97
C TYR A 26 -20.16 -2.09 -15.65
N ILE A 27 -19.06 -1.34 -15.66
CA ILE A 27 -17.74 -1.83 -15.26
C ILE A 27 -17.61 -1.77 -13.74
N SER A 28 -17.16 -2.86 -13.10
CA SER A 28 -17.04 -2.97 -11.64
C SER A 28 -15.62 -2.65 -11.16
N GLU A 29 -15.44 -1.56 -10.43
CA GLU A 29 -14.15 -1.18 -9.83
C GLU A 29 -13.71 -2.18 -8.75
N VAL A 30 -14.67 -2.79 -8.05
CA VAL A 30 -14.38 -3.85 -7.07
C VAL A 30 -13.81 -5.09 -7.75
N ALA A 31 -14.35 -5.44 -8.93
CA ALA A 31 -13.85 -6.57 -9.70
C ALA A 31 -12.45 -6.30 -10.23
N ASP A 32 -12.22 -5.11 -10.80
CA ASP A 32 -10.91 -4.67 -11.26
C ASP A 32 -9.87 -4.73 -10.13
N TYR A 33 -10.16 -4.17 -8.95
CA TYR A 33 -9.25 -4.21 -7.81
C TYR A 33 -8.89 -5.64 -7.36
N LEU A 34 -9.88 -6.53 -7.27
CA LEU A 34 -9.62 -7.93 -6.88
C LEU A 34 -8.88 -8.71 -7.97
N SER A 35 -9.17 -8.42 -9.24
CA SER A 35 -8.42 -8.94 -10.39
C SER A 35 -6.98 -8.47 -10.37
N LEU A 36 -6.72 -7.20 -10.09
CA LEU A 36 -5.38 -6.63 -9.99
C LEU A 36 -4.51 -7.38 -8.98
N LEU A 37 -5.06 -7.76 -7.81
CA LEU A 37 -4.31 -8.51 -6.79
C LEU A 37 -3.90 -9.91 -7.26
N LEU A 38 -4.69 -10.51 -8.15
CA LEU A 38 -4.50 -11.88 -8.64
C LEU A 38 -3.67 -11.94 -9.92
N ASN A 39 -3.86 -10.96 -10.80
CA ASN A 39 -3.33 -10.94 -12.16
C ASN A 39 -2.23 -9.89 -12.38
N THR A 40 -2.01 -8.97 -11.43
CA THR A 40 -1.02 -7.87 -11.49
C THR A 40 -1.28 -6.83 -12.58
N GLU A 41 -2.46 -6.86 -13.18
CA GLU A 41 -2.90 -5.95 -14.24
C GLU A 41 -4.33 -5.48 -13.99
N HIS A 42 -4.63 -4.25 -14.39
CA HIS A 42 -5.98 -3.71 -14.37
C HIS A 42 -6.80 -4.28 -15.52
N ASN A 43 -8.03 -4.72 -15.21
CA ASN A 43 -8.94 -5.32 -16.17
C ASN A 43 -10.32 -4.66 -16.09
N MET A 44 -10.90 -4.35 -17.24
CA MET A 44 -12.28 -3.88 -17.32
C MET A 44 -13.23 -5.06 -17.20
N ILE A 45 -13.71 -5.32 -15.97
CA ILE A 45 -14.62 -6.44 -15.71
C ILE A 45 -16.08 -5.92 -15.65
N PRO A 46 -16.94 -6.31 -16.61
CA PRO A 46 -18.34 -5.92 -16.59
C PRO A 46 -19.10 -6.66 -15.50
N LEU A 47 -20.11 -6.01 -14.94
CA LEU A 47 -21.06 -6.63 -14.05
C LEU A 47 -21.81 -7.72 -14.82
N SER A 48 -21.77 -8.94 -14.31
CA SER A 48 -22.44 -10.10 -14.90
C SER A 48 -23.15 -10.91 -13.82
N SER A 49 -23.97 -11.88 -14.24
CA SER A 49 -24.58 -12.87 -13.33
C SER A 49 -23.57 -13.91 -12.83
N THR A 50 -22.37 -13.96 -13.40
CA THR A 50 -21.32 -14.88 -12.98
C THR A 50 -20.77 -14.46 -11.61
N PRO A 51 -20.60 -15.39 -10.65
CA PRO A 51 -19.96 -15.07 -9.39
C PRO A 51 -18.60 -14.41 -9.59
N LEU A 52 -18.33 -13.34 -8.84
CA LEU A 52 -17.11 -12.55 -9.01
C LEU A 52 -15.85 -13.39 -8.86
N SER A 53 -15.83 -14.36 -7.94
CA SER A 53 -14.72 -15.29 -7.74
C SER A 53 -14.36 -16.11 -8.99
N SER A 54 -15.31 -16.28 -9.91
CA SER A 54 -15.12 -17.03 -11.15
C SER A 54 -14.73 -16.14 -12.34
N SER A 55 -14.76 -14.82 -12.19
CA SER A 55 -14.54 -13.86 -13.29
C SER A 55 -13.34 -12.94 -13.09
N ILE A 56 -12.64 -13.02 -11.95
CA ILE A 56 -11.50 -12.14 -11.61
C ILE A 56 -10.14 -12.84 -11.78
N CYS A 57 -10.13 -14.12 -12.14
CA CYS A 57 -8.93 -14.94 -12.18
C CYS A 57 -8.63 -15.34 -13.63
N ASP A 58 -7.65 -14.65 -14.22
CA ASP A 58 -7.21 -14.88 -15.60
C ASP A 58 -5.76 -15.34 -15.67
N SER A 59 -5.05 -15.38 -14.53
CA SER A 59 -3.65 -15.80 -14.45
C SER A 59 -3.49 -17.19 -13.85
N GLU A 60 -2.52 -17.94 -14.36
CA GLU A 60 -1.98 -19.12 -13.73
C GLU A 60 -0.77 -18.77 -12.84
N TRP A 61 -0.67 -19.41 -11.68
CA TRP A 61 0.39 -19.20 -10.70
C TRP A 61 1.28 -20.43 -10.55
N TYR A 62 2.54 -20.29 -10.95
CA TYR A 62 3.54 -21.33 -10.82
C TYR A 62 4.49 -20.99 -9.67
N PHE A 63 4.26 -21.62 -8.53
CA PHE A 63 5.08 -21.43 -7.34
C PHE A 63 6.32 -22.33 -7.40
N GLY A 64 7.46 -21.75 -7.79
CA GLY A 64 8.76 -22.39 -7.64
C GLY A 64 9.24 -22.36 -6.18
N ALA A 65 10.45 -22.88 -5.96
CA ALA A 65 11.08 -22.84 -4.63
C ALA A 65 11.26 -21.41 -4.11
N ASP A 66 11.47 -20.47 -5.04
CA ASP A 66 12.00 -19.14 -4.75
C ASP A 66 11.19 -18.02 -5.41
N VAL A 67 10.67 -18.27 -6.61
CA VAL A 67 10.00 -17.27 -7.45
C VAL A 67 8.63 -17.81 -7.83
N LEU A 68 7.64 -16.94 -7.73
CA LEU A 68 6.32 -17.12 -8.35
C LEU A 68 6.42 -16.63 -9.80
N GLU A 69 6.05 -17.47 -10.76
CA GLU A 69 5.78 -17.05 -12.15
C GLU A 69 4.26 -16.91 -12.31
N LEU A 70 3.82 -15.71 -12.68
CA LEU A 70 2.45 -15.41 -13.08
C LEU A 70 2.38 -15.38 -14.60
N ARG A 71 1.47 -16.17 -15.16
CA ARG A 71 1.18 -16.19 -16.59
C ARG A 71 -0.26 -15.76 -16.79
N ASN A 72 -0.47 -14.60 -17.41
CA ASN A 72 -1.80 -14.16 -17.77
C ASN A 72 -2.28 -14.97 -18.99
N ASN A 73 -3.46 -15.59 -18.95
CA ASN A 73 -3.97 -16.42 -20.03
C ASN A 73 -4.26 -15.63 -21.32
N GLU A 74 -4.49 -14.31 -21.20
CA GLU A 74 -4.86 -13.42 -22.29
C GLU A 74 -3.64 -12.66 -22.87
N SER A 75 -2.43 -12.93 -22.38
CA SER A 75 -1.22 -12.28 -22.90
C SER A 75 0.01 -13.19 -22.81
N ASP A 76 0.95 -13.03 -23.74
CA ASP A 76 2.28 -13.67 -23.61
C ASP A 76 3.17 -13.03 -22.52
N SER A 77 2.63 -12.05 -21.79
CA SER A 77 3.34 -11.36 -20.71
C SER A 77 3.48 -12.32 -19.51
N LYS A 78 4.69 -12.33 -18.95
CA LYS A 78 5.03 -13.09 -17.74
C LYS A 78 5.50 -12.12 -16.69
N LYS A 79 4.96 -12.24 -15.49
CA LYS A 79 5.51 -11.56 -14.31
C LYS A 79 6.12 -12.54 -13.35
N PHE A 80 7.18 -12.10 -12.70
CA PHE A 80 7.86 -12.88 -11.67
C PHE A 80 7.76 -12.14 -10.35
N ALA A 81 7.61 -12.88 -9.26
CA ALA A 81 7.50 -12.29 -7.94
C ALA A 81 8.23 -13.09 -6.87
N THR A 82 8.63 -12.39 -5.82
CA THR A 82 9.13 -13.00 -4.58
C THR A 82 8.25 -12.61 -3.41
N ASN A 83 7.84 -13.61 -2.63
CA ASN A 83 6.90 -13.45 -1.53
C ASN A 83 7.65 -13.40 -0.19
N TYR A 84 7.22 -12.51 0.70
CA TYR A 84 7.83 -12.25 1.99
C TYR A 84 6.78 -12.08 3.07
N ILE A 85 7.18 -12.41 4.30
CA ILE A 85 6.34 -12.27 5.47
C ILE A 85 7.05 -11.53 6.58
N LEU A 86 6.34 -10.67 7.28
CA LEU A 86 6.91 -9.92 8.39
C LEU A 86 7.19 -10.87 9.57
N LYS A 87 8.48 -11.01 9.90
CA LYS A 87 8.95 -11.96 10.91
C LYS A 87 9.26 -11.29 12.24
N ASP A 88 10.00 -10.18 12.20
CA ASP A 88 10.41 -9.47 13.42
C ASP A 88 10.09 -7.97 13.31
N PHE A 89 9.81 -7.40 14.47
CA PHE A 89 9.50 -5.99 14.67
C PHE A 89 10.65 -5.33 15.42
N PRO A 90 10.90 -4.02 15.19
CA PRO A 90 11.76 -3.26 16.07
C PRO A 90 11.14 -3.13 17.47
N ILE A 91 11.96 -2.71 18.44
CA ILE A 91 11.53 -2.49 19.83
C ILE A 91 10.43 -1.43 19.89
N GLU A 92 10.56 -0.36 19.11
CA GLU A 92 9.60 0.73 19.03
C GLU A 92 9.16 1.00 17.59
N THR A 93 7.94 1.50 17.44
CA THR A 93 7.42 1.94 16.14
C THR A 93 6.95 3.39 16.17
N THR A 94 7.33 4.14 15.15
CA THR A 94 7.03 5.56 15.01
C THR A 94 6.06 5.81 13.85
N PRO A 95 5.18 6.83 13.91
CA PRO A 95 4.33 7.21 12.77
C PRO A 95 5.15 7.47 11.51
N GLY A 96 4.69 6.96 10.37
CA GLY A 96 5.35 7.17 9.07
C GLY A 96 6.62 6.33 8.86
N GLN A 97 6.88 5.33 9.70
CA GLN A 97 8.13 4.56 9.64
C GLN A 97 8.31 3.80 8.32
N TRP A 98 7.22 3.52 7.60
CA TRP A 98 7.25 2.86 6.29
C TRP A 98 7.10 3.82 5.10
N ASP A 99 7.23 5.13 5.31
CA ASP A 99 7.14 6.14 4.23
C ASP A 99 8.21 5.97 3.15
N PHE A 100 9.31 5.28 3.46
CA PHE A 100 10.34 4.93 2.48
C PHE A 100 9.79 4.07 1.32
N LEU A 101 8.68 3.36 1.54
CA LEU A 101 8.01 2.55 0.52
C LEU A 101 7.52 3.39 -0.65
N LEU A 102 7.16 4.66 -0.41
CA LEU A 102 6.70 5.59 -1.44
C LEU A 102 7.79 5.98 -2.46
N LYS A 103 9.05 5.65 -2.18
CA LYS A 103 10.21 5.97 -3.03
C LYS A 103 10.82 4.74 -3.71
N GLN A 104 10.21 3.57 -3.55
CA GLN A 104 10.80 2.33 -4.05
C GLN A 104 10.56 2.21 -5.56
N PRO A 105 11.61 1.98 -6.38
CA PRO A 105 11.50 1.94 -7.84
C PRO A 105 11.05 0.55 -8.34
N TYR A 106 10.29 -0.18 -7.51
CA TYR A 106 9.86 -1.54 -7.77
C TYR A 106 8.35 -1.63 -7.63
N GLU A 107 7.73 -2.48 -8.42
CA GLU A 107 6.34 -2.86 -8.19
C GLU A 107 6.26 -3.87 -7.06
N PHE A 108 5.35 -3.64 -6.12
CA PHE A 108 5.09 -4.55 -5.00
C PHE A 108 3.65 -4.42 -4.51
N ILE A 109 3.16 -5.46 -3.85
CA ILE A 109 1.95 -5.44 -3.05
C ILE A 109 2.35 -5.62 -1.59
N LEU A 110 1.89 -4.72 -0.73
CA LEU A 110 2.00 -4.83 0.72
C LEU A 110 0.59 -4.88 1.32
N THR A 111 0.29 -5.94 2.07
CA THR A 111 -1.00 -6.08 2.74
C THR A 111 -0.80 -6.21 4.24
N GLN A 112 -1.43 -5.31 4.99
CA GLN A 112 -1.61 -5.43 6.43
C GLN A 112 -3.05 -5.82 6.71
N SER A 113 -3.26 -6.79 7.61
CA SER A 113 -4.58 -7.12 8.14
C SER A 113 -4.51 -7.24 9.66
N PHE A 114 -5.56 -6.78 10.33
CA PHE A 114 -5.62 -6.76 11.78
C PHE A 114 -6.96 -7.31 12.26
N ILE A 115 -6.91 -8.32 13.15
CA ILE A 115 -8.09 -8.87 13.79
C ILE A 115 -8.05 -8.47 15.27
N PHE A 116 -8.99 -7.63 15.68
CA PHE A 116 -9.09 -7.13 17.05
C PHE A 116 -9.31 -8.26 18.05
N GLU A 117 -8.62 -8.18 19.18
CA GLU A 117 -8.86 -9.03 20.36
C GLU A 117 -9.71 -8.27 21.38
N SER A 118 -10.61 -8.97 22.09
CA SER A 118 -11.41 -8.31 23.12
C SER A 118 -10.53 -7.89 24.30
N PRO A 119 -10.78 -6.71 24.91
CA PRO A 119 -9.98 -6.23 26.06
C PRO A 119 -9.90 -7.27 27.19
N THR A 120 -11.01 -7.93 27.51
CA THR A 120 -11.05 -8.97 28.55
C THR A 120 -10.12 -10.14 28.26
N LYS A 121 -10.05 -10.57 26.99
CA LYS A 121 -9.15 -11.68 26.58
C LYS A 121 -7.70 -11.22 26.60
N THR A 122 -7.42 -10.00 26.15
CA THR A 122 -6.09 -9.39 26.21
C THR A 122 -5.57 -9.29 27.64
N LEU A 123 -6.36 -8.73 28.57
CA LEU A 123 -5.99 -8.58 29.98
C LEU A 123 -5.67 -9.94 30.62
N LYS A 124 -6.53 -10.96 30.41
CA LYS A 124 -6.26 -12.34 30.88
C LYS A 124 -4.95 -12.91 30.35
N ASN A 125 -4.61 -12.64 29.09
CA ASN A 125 -3.37 -13.14 28.49
C ASN A 125 -2.14 -12.43 29.05
N ILE A 126 -2.22 -11.12 29.32
CA ILE A 126 -1.16 -10.37 29.98
C ILE A 126 -0.95 -10.89 31.40
N ASP A 127 -2.04 -11.06 32.17
CA ASP A 127 -1.96 -11.62 33.53
C ASP A 127 -1.32 -13.02 33.56
N SER A 128 -1.70 -13.87 32.60
CA SER A 128 -1.09 -15.20 32.47
C SER A 128 0.41 -15.12 32.18
N GLN A 129 0.83 -14.16 31.34
CA GLN A 129 2.24 -13.97 31.01
C GLN A 129 3.03 -13.41 32.20
N LEU A 130 2.49 -12.43 32.92
CA LEU A 130 3.09 -11.89 34.14
C LEU A 130 3.30 -12.99 35.20
N ASN A 131 2.27 -13.79 35.45
CA ASN A 131 2.36 -14.91 36.41
C ASN A 131 3.45 -15.92 36.03
N LYS A 132 3.64 -16.19 34.73
CA LYS A 132 4.72 -17.09 34.26
C LYS A 132 6.10 -16.50 34.50
N LEU A 133 6.31 -15.22 34.20
CA LEU A 133 7.59 -14.54 34.40
C LEU A 133 7.97 -14.49 35.88
N GLN A 134 7.00 -14.16 36.75
CA GLN A 134 7.19 -14.15 38.20
C GLN A 134 7.51 -15.55 38.75
N SER A 135 6.78 -16.58 38.29
CA SER A 135 6.98 -17.96 38.75
C SER A 135 8.30 -18.57 38.28
N ALA A 136 8.83 -18.14 37.13
CA ALA A 136 10.12 -18.59 36.62
C ALA A 136 11.32 -17.98 37.37
N ASN A 137 11.08 -17.08 38.35
CA ASN A 137 12.10 -16.26 39.02
C ASN A 137 12.99 -15.52 37.99
N ASP A 138 12.39 -15.18 36.85
CA ASP A 138 13.08 -14.60 35.70
C ASP A 138 13.41 -13.14 35.99
N ALA A 139 14.68 -12.76 35.82
CA ALA A 139 15.21 -11.45 36.19
C ALA A 139 14.80 -10.30 35.24
N ALA A 140 13.91 -10.56 34.28
CA ALA A 140 13.44 -9.60 33.28
C ALA A 140 12.46 -8.54 33.84
N LYS A 141 12.89 -7.76 34.85
CA LYS A 141 12.07 -6.69 35.48
C LYS A 141 11.45 -5.75 34.47
N THR A 142 12.22 -5.31 33.48
CA THR A 142 11.76 -4.40 32.43
C THR A 142 10.61 -4.99 31.60
N GLN A 143 10.65 -6.29 31.27
CA GLN A 143 9.55 -6.92 30.52
C GLN A 143 8.27 -7.01 31.35
N GLN A 144 8.39 -7.20 32.67
CA GLN A 144 7.23 -7.20 33.56
C GLN A 144 6.62 -5.80 33.65
N GLU A 145 7.46 -4.76 33.82
CA GLU A 145 7.04 -3.35 33.81
C GLU A 145 6.34 -2.97 32.49
N GLU A 146 6.88 -3.39 31.34
CA GLU A 146 6.25 -3.17 30.02
C GLU A 146 4.89 -3.87 29.88
N LEU A 147 4.76 -5.09 30.41
CA LEU A 147 3.50 -5.83 30.41
C LEU A 147 2.45 -5.17 31.32
N GLU A 148 2.86 -4.66 32.49
CA GLU A 148 2.00 -3.91 33.40
C GLU A 148 1.53 -2.60 32.77
N ALA A 149 2.43 -1.81 32.17
CA ALA A 149 2.07 -0.61 31.44
C ALA A 149 1.10 -0.91 30.27
N GLY A 150 1.36 -2.01 29.55
CA GLY A 150 0.46 -2.49 28.49
C GLY A 150 -0.93 -2.87 29.01
N LYS A 151 -1.01 -3.50 30.19
CA LYS A 151 -2.26 -3.85 30.86
C LYS A 151 -3.06 -2.60 31.22
N GLU A 152 -2.41 -1.60 31.82
CA GLU A 152 -3.03 -0.32 32.16
C GLU A 152 -3.55 0.40 30.92
N ALA A 153 -2.77 0.45 29.84
CA ALA A 153 -3.17 1.08 28.59
C ALA A 153 -4.41 0.42 27.96
N VAL A 154 -4.54 -0.91 28.06
CA VAL A 154 -5.72 -1.65 27.61
C VAL A 154 -6.92 -1.38 28.51
N ALA A 155 -6.72 -1.38 29.83
CA ALA A 155 -7.79 -1.10 30.80
C ALA A 155 -8.35 0.34 30.67
N ALA A 156 -7.47 1.30 30.40
CA ALA A 156 -7.82 2.70 30.17
C ALA A 156 -8.41 2.96 28.77
N GLY A 157 -8.45 1.96 27.88
CA GLY A 157 -8.95 2.11 26.52
C GLY A 157 -8.05 2.95 25.60
N ILE A 158 -6.78 3.15 25.98
CA ILE A 158 -5.80 3.90 25.19
C ILE A 158 -5.39 3.11 23.94
N THR A 159 -5.31 1.79 24.06
CA THR A 159 -4.93 0.90 22.96
C THR A 159 -5.69 -0.42 23.03
N LEU A 160 -5.68 -1.15 21.91
CA LEU A 160 -6.23 -2.49 21.80
C LEU A 160 -5.17 -3.41 21.22
N PHE A 161 -5.17 -4.67 21.63
CA PHE A 161 -4.38 -5.70 20.98
C PHE A 161 -5.19 -6.42 19.91
N GLY A 162 -4.47 -7.03 18.99
CA GLY A 162 -5.05 -7.88 17.96
C GLY A 162 -3.98 -8.70 17.26
N SER A 163 -4.42 -9.56 16.37
CA SER A 163 -3.56 -10.33 15.50
C SER A 163 -3.26 -9.50 14.25
N LEU A 164 -2.01 -9.05 14.11
CA LEU A 164 -1.47 -8.36 12.94
C LEU A 164 -0.80 -9.35 12.00
N HIS A 165 -1.16 -9.30 10.72
CA HIS A 165 -0.51 -10.04 9.65
C HIS A 165 -0.04 -9.05 8.59
N CYS A 166 1.16 -9.27 8.07
CA CYS A 166 1.73 -8.46 7.00
C CYS A 166 2.41 -9.36 5.95
N ALA A 167 1.95 -9.24 4.71
CA ALA A 167 2.49 -9.92 3.54
C ALA A 167 3.05 -8.91 2.54
N LEU A 168 4.16 -9.27 1.90
CA LEU A 168 4.83 -8.47 0.88
C LEU A 168 5.12 -9.34 -0.34
N THR A 169 4.69 -8.91 -1.52
CA THR A 169 5.03 -9.53 -2.80
C THR A 169 5.76 -8.49 -3.64
N VAL A 170 6.95 -8.82 -4.14
CA VAL A 170 7.79 -7.90 -4.92
C VAL A 170 8.01 -8.46 -6.32
N PHE A 171 7.74 -7.64 -7.35
CA PHE A 171 7.70 -8.09 -8.74
C PHE A 171 8.97 -7.74 -9.53
N GLY A 172 9.12 -8.40 -10.68
CA GLY A 172 10.08 -8.08 -11.74
C GLY A 172 9.71 -8.78 -13.05
N ASP A 173 10.28 -8.30 -14.15
CA ASP A 173 10.02 -8.80 -15.51
C ASP A 173 10.77 -10.11 -15.79
N THR A 174 11.76 -10.45 -14.95
CA THR A 174 12.50 -11.71 -14.99
C THR A 174 12.63 -12.32 -13.59
N PRO A 175 12.87 -13.64 -13.47
CA PRO A 175 13.10 -14.27 -12.16
C PRO A 175 14.24 -13.65 -11.36
N ASP A 176 15.29 -13.17 -12.04
CA ASP A 176 16.45 -12.56 -11.41
C ASP A 176 16.17 -11.13 -10.95
N GLN A 177 15.39 -10.37 -11.73
CA GLN A 177 14.93 -9.05 -11.34
C GLN A 177 13.98 -9.12 -10.15
N ALA A 178 13.01 -10.04 -10.15
CA ALA A 178 12.12 -10.23 -9.01
C ALA A 178 12.89 -10.58 -7.72
N ARG A 179 13.91 -11.44 -7.82
CA ARG A 179 14.84 -11.75 -6.72
C ARG A 179 15.62 -10.53 -6.24
N SER A 180 16.24 -9.79 -7.17
CA SER A 180 17.02 -8.60 -6.85
C SER A 180 16.17 -7.53 -6.18
N ASN A 181 14.98 -7.25 -6.72
CA ASN A 181 14.03 -6.29 -6.19
C ASN A 181 13.55 -6.70 -4.79
N GLY A 182 13.16 -7.97 -4.61
CA GLY A 182 12.74 -8.50 -3.32
C GLY A 182 13.82 -8.37 -2.25
N ILE A 183 15.08 -8.74 -2.58
CA ILE A 183 16.22 -8.60 -1.65
C ILE A 183 16.41 -7.14 -1.26
N LYS A 184 16.46 -6.23 -2.23
CA LYS A 184 16.67 -4.78 -1.98
C LYS A 184 15.55 -4.21 -1.10
N LEU A 185 14.28 -4.48 -1.45
CA LEU A 185 13.16 -3.96 -0.67
C LEU A 185 13.11 -4.56 0.75
N SER A 186 13.40 -5.85 0.89
CA SER A 186 13.46 -6.48 2.22
C SER A 186 14.58 -5.92 3.09
N ALA A 187 15.71 -5.50 2.50
CA ALA A 187 16.80 -4.84 3.21
C ALA A 187 16.42 -3.42 3.65
N GLU A 188 15.64 -2.69 2.85
CA GLU A 188 15.14 -1.36 3.22
C GLU A 188 14.25 -1.38 4.47
N PHE A 189 13.52 -2.46 4.74
CA PHE A 189 12.80 -2.62 6.01
C PHE A 189 13.72 -2.68 7.23
N ILE A 190 14.96 -3.16 7.07
CA ILE A 190 15.97 -3.21 8.13
C ILE A 190 16.60 -1.83 8.31
N THR A 191 17.03 -1.19 7.21
CA THR A 191 17.74 0.09 7.24
C THR A 191 16.77 1.27 7.42
N SER A 192 15.94 1.56 6.42
CA SER A 192 14.99 2.67 6.39
C SER A 192 13.77 2.43 7.29
N GLY A 193 13.29 1.18 7.34
CA GLY A 193 12.24 0.74 8.27
C GLY A 193 12.71 0.61 9.72
N LYS A 194 14.01 0.81 10.00
CA LYS A 194 14.60 0.80 11.35
C LYS A 194 14.38 -0.52 12.11
N GLY A 195 14.62 -1.66 11.44
CA GLY A 195 14.72 -2.96 12.12
C GLY A 195 13.53 -3.90 11.92
N PHE A 196 12.65 -3.65 10.95
CA PHE A 196 11.70 -4.68 10.53
C PHE A 196 12.42 -5.76 9.73
N ARG A 197 12.10 -7.03 10.01
CA ARG A 197 12.64 -8.15 9.26
C ARG A 197 11.53 -8.85 8.49
N PHE A 198 11.60 -8.76 7.17
CA PHE A 198 10.83 -9.60 6.27
C PHE A 198 11.61 -10.86 5.93
N SER A 199 10.99 -12.02 6.09
CA SER A 199 11.55 -13.31 5.71
C SER A 199 10.94 -13.76 4.39
N ARG A 200 11.79 -14.17 3.44
CA ARG A 200 11.33 -14.76 2.18
C ARG A 200 10.53 -16.02 2.47
N ALA A 201 9.39 -16.17 1.80
CA ALA A 201 8.52 -17.33 1.87
C ALA A 201 8.83 -18.27 0.70
N SER A 202 9.17 -19.52 1.01
CA SER A 202 9.38 -20.59 0.03
C SER A 202 8.16 -21.51 0.02
N LEU A 203 8.09 -22.50 0.91
CA LEU A 203 6.93 -23.41 1.01
C LEU A 203 5.60 -22.69 1.33
N ALA A 204 5.66 -21.57 2.04
CA ALA A 204 4.49 -20.77 2.38
C ALA A 204 4.12 -19.74 1.28
N SER A 205 4.87 -19.68 0.19
CA SER A 205 4.72 -18.69 -0.89
C SER A 205 3.28 -18.58 -1.43
N PRO A 206 2.55 -19.69 -1.71
CA PRO A 206 1.15 -19.61 -2.11
C PRO A 206 0.26 -18.95 -1.04
N PHE A 207 0.47 -19.28 0.23
CA PHE A 207 -0.34 -18.72 1.30
C PHE A 207 -0.07 -17.24 1.54
N VAL A 208 1.17 -16.78 1.33
CA VAL A 208 1.54 -15.36 1.43
C VAL A 208 0.96 -14.58 0.25
N PHE A 209 1.10 -15.08 -0.98
CA PHE A 209 0.57 -14.40 -2.15
C PHE A 209 -0.96 -14.26 -2.06
N PHE A 210 -1.67 -15.36 -1.78
CA PHE A 210 -3.13 -15.30 -1.69
C PHE A 210 -3.63 -14.55 -0.44
N SER A 211 -2.81 -14.33 0.60
CA SER A 211 -3.23 -13.54 1.76
C SER A 211 -3.32 -12.02 1.48
N HIS A 212 -2.90 -11.57 0.30
CA HIS A 212 -3.24 -10.24 -0.21
C HIS A 212 -4.74 -10.06 -0.46
N MET A 213 -5.47 -11.16 -0.76
CA MET A 213 -6.91 -11.10 -0.98
C MET A 213 -7.66 -10.78 0.31
N PRO A 214 -8.68 -9.89 0.25
CA PRO A 214 -9.49 -9.58 1.42
C PRO A 214 -10.23 -10.83 1.91
N LEU A 215 -10.45 -10.89 3.23
CA LEU A 215 -11.15 -11.99 3.91
C LEU A 215 -10.47 -13.37 3.79
N ASN A 216 -9.21 -13.44 3.36
CA ASN A 216 -8.48 -14.70 3.39
C ASN A 216 -8.31 -15.18 4.84
N LYS A 217 -8.71 -16.43 5.10
CA LYS A 217 -8.60 -17.07 6.41
C LYS A 217 -7.16 -17.49 6.74
N ARG A 218 -6.33 -17.72 5.73
CA ARG A 218 -4.91 -18.04 5.89
C ARG A 218 -4.13 -16.73 5.95
N ARG A 219 -3.63 -16.42 7.14
CA ARG A 219 -2.81 -15.24 7.44
C ARG A 219 -1.49 -15.72 8.02
N PRO A 220 -0.52 -16.13 7.21
CA PRO A 220 0.67 -16.79 7.74
C PRO A 220 1.46 -15.85 8.65
N LEU A 221 2.09 -16.40 9.69
CA LEU A 221 2.88 -15.65 10.69
C LEU A 221 2.18 -14.40 11.24
N ASP A 222 0.90 -14.50 11.58
CA ASP A 222 0.25 -13.43 12.31
C ASP A 222 0.83 -13.31 13.73
N THR A 223 0.96 -12.07 14.22
CA THR A 223 1.57 -11.77 15.52
C THR A 223 0.66 -10.88 16.34
N ARG A 224 0.64 -11.09 17.66
CA ARG A 224 -0.12 -10.22 18.55
C ARG A 224 0.58 -8.86 18.67
N ARG A 225 -0.12 -7.78 18.26
CA ARG A 225 0.37 -6.40 18.26
C ARG A 225 -0.72 -5.44 18.69
N THR A 226 -0.33 -4.22 19.05
CA THR A 226 -1.27 -3.15 19.41
C THR A 226 -1.81 -2.46 18.15
N ILE A 227 -2.98 -1.84 18.25
CA ILE A 227 -3.53 -0.99 17.19
C ILE A 227 -2.63 0.24 16.94
N THR A 228 -1.97 0.74 17.99
CA THR A 228 -0.98 1.82 17.88
C THR A 228 0.19 1.42 16.99
N ASN A 229 0.67 0.17 17.13
CA ASN A 229 1.71 -0.38 16.25
C ASN A 229 1.23 -0.43 14.80
N LEU A 230 0.01 -0.91 14.53
CA LEU A 230 -0.57 -0.84 13.18
C LEU A 230 -0.65 0.60 12.66
N ALA A 231 -1.12 1.55 13.48
CA ALA A 231 -1.25 2.95 13.08
C ALA A 231 0.09 3.59 12.72
N CYS A 232 1.18 3.24 13.40
CA CYS A 232 2.52 3.71 13.05
C CYS A 232 3.01 3.23 11.68
N LEU A 233 2.53 2.07 11.23
CA LEU A 233 2.96 1.40 10.00
C LEU A 233 1.98 1.56 8.84
N MET A 234 0.84 2.21 9.08
CA MET A 234 -0.22 2.42 8.10
C MET A 234 -0.29 3.91 7.73
N SER A 235 0.62 4.32 6.85
CA SER A 235 0.61 5.66 6.26
C SER A 235 -0.42 5.74 5.13
N PHE A 236 -1.42 6.60 5.27
CA PHE A 236 -2.43 6.86 4.22
C PHE A 236 -2.08 8.05 3.31
N HIS A 237 -0.90 8.64 3.46
CA HIS A 237 -0.44 9.74 2.62
C HIS A 237 0.39 9.24 1.43
N ASN A 238 0.39 10.05 0.38
CA ASN A 238 1.19 9.83 -0.81
C ASN A 238 1.75 11.18 -1.31
N TYR A 239 2.72 11.14 -2.21
CA TYR A 239 3.19 12.35 -2.89
C TYR A 239 2.11 12.87 -3.84
N SER A 240 2.00 14.19 -3.92
CA SER A 240 1.15 14.84 -4.92
C SER A 240 1.63 14.45 -6.31
N SER A 241 0.75 13.84 -7.11
CA SER A 241 1.02 13.39 -8.47
C SER A 241 0.49 14.34 -9.54
N GLY A 242 -0.24 15.40 -9.15
CA GLY A 242 -0.90 16.30 -10.10
C GLY A 242 -2.07 15.62 -10.83
N LYS A 243 -2.49 16.18 -11.97
CA LYS A 243 -3.64 15.69 -12.71
C LYS A 243 -3.24 15.35 -14.15
N LYS A 244 -3.25 14.05 -14.48
CA LYS A 244 -2.83 13.54 -15.81
C LYS A 244 -3.74 13.99 -16.95
N SER A 245 -5.06 13.92 -16.75
CA SER A 245 -6.07 14.17 -17.77
C SER A 245 -7.31 14.89 -17.22
N GLY A 246 -8.16 15.41 -18.11
CA GLY A 246 -9.34 16.20 -17.75
C GLY A 246 -9.01 17.61 -17.23
N ASN A 247 -7.83 18.13 -17.58
CA ASN A 247 -7.40 19.50 -17.33
C ASN A 247 -8.09 20.50 -18.29
N PRO A 248 -8.05 21.81 -17.99
CA PRO A 248 -8.84 22.79 -18.75
C PRO A 248 -8.39 23.05 -20.19
N ILE A 249 -7.08 22.97 -20.45
CA ILE A 249 -6.46 23.38 -21.71
C ILE A 249 -6.28 22.20 -22.69
N GLY A 250 -6.29 22.49 -23.99
CA GLY A 250 -6.04 21.54 -25.08
C GLY A 250 -6.96 20.31 -25.05
N ASP A 251 -6.38 19.15 -25.34
CA ASP A 251 -7.01 17.83 -25.21
C ASP A 251 -7.31 17.39 -23.75
N GLY A 252 -6.94 18.22 -22.77
CA GLY A 252 -7.14 17.99 -21.35
C GLY A 252 -6.01 17.20 -20.68
N SER A 253 -4.92 16.88 -21.36
CA SER A 253 -3.74 16.31 -20.72
C SER A 253 -2.95 17.37 -19.91
N ALA A 254 -2.02 16.90 -19.07
CA ALA A 254 -1.16 17.79 -18.29
C ALA A 254 -0.19 18.57 -19.19
N ILE A 255 0.27 19.74 -18.75
CA ILE A 255 1.23 20.55 -19.52
C ILE A 255 2.50 19.75 -19.80
N MET A 256 3.05 19.08 -18.78
CA MET A 256 4.17 18.17 -18.97
C MET A 256 4.32 17.24 -17.76
N PRO A 257 4.92 16.05 -17.94
CA PRO A 257 5.38 15.24 -16.83
C PRO A 257 6.69 15.81 -16.25
N LEU A 258 6.75 15.92 -14.92
CA LEU A 258 7.97 16.27 -14.18
C LEU A 258 8.39 15.11 -13.29
N LYS A 259 9.68 14.85 -13.20
CA LYS A 259 10.24 13.89 -12.25
C LYS A 259 10.31 14.54 -10.86
N THR A 260 9.73 13.89 -9.85
CA THR A 260 9.78 14.36 -8.45
C THR A 260 11.07 13.92 -7.76
N VAL A 261 11.33 14.49 -6.58
CA VAL A 261 12.43 14.05 -5.70
C VAL A 261 12.24 12.63 -5.15
N SER A 262 11.04 12.06 -5.28
CA SER A 262 10.72 10.68 -4.91
C SER A 262 10.77 9.73 -6.11
N ASP A 263 11.41 10.14 -7.22
CA ASP A 263 11.48 9.38 -8.48
C ASP A 263 10.11 9.01 -9.07
N SER A 264 9.04 9.72 -8.68
CA SER A 264 7.69 9.58 -9.23
C SER A 264 7.41 10.64 -10.30
N ILE A 265 6.28 10.51 -10.99
CA ILE A 265 5.82 11.49 -11.98
C ILE A 265 4.86 12.47 -11.32
N TYR A 266 5.11 13.76 -11.52
CA TYR A 266 4.18 14.84 -11.26
C TYR A 266 3.63 15.38 -12.58
N TRP A 267 2.32 15.26 -12.78
CA TRP A 267 1.60 15.80 -13.92
C TRP A 267 1.42 17.30 -13.74
N PHE A 268 2.40 18.08 -14.20
CA PHE A 268 2.46 19.52 -14.02
C PHE A 268 1.37 20.22 -14.81
N ASN A 269 0.65 21.13 -14.15
CA ASN A 269 -0.30 22.02 -14.78
C ASN A 269 -0.37 23.34 -14.00
N THR A 270 -0.48 24.47 -14.70
CA THR A 270 -0.66 25.80 -14.09
C THR A 270 -2.14 26.13 -13.85
N HIS A 271 -3.06 25.39 -14.49
CA HIS A 271 -4.50 25.57 -14.41
C HIS A 271 -5.11 24.59 -13.40
N TYR A 272 -5.10 24.97 -12.12
CA TYR A 272 -5.63 24.13 -11.06
C TYR A 272 -7.12 23.83 -11.27
N SER A 273 -7.49 22.55 -11.15
CA SER A 273 -8.87 22.10 -11.11
C SER A 273 -9.00 20.90 -10.16
N PRO A 274 -10.20 20.63 -9.62
CA PRO A 274 -10.41 19.44 -8.79
C PRO A 274 -10.03 18.16 -9.55
N PRO A 275 -9.29 17.21 -8.93
CA PRO A 275 -8.85 15.98 -9.59
C PRO A 275 -10.00 15.18 -10.19
N GLU A 276 -11.12 15.10 -9.47
CA GLU A 276 -12.30 14.28 -9.80
C GLU A 276 -13.14 14.82 -10.98
N LYS A 277 -12.89 16.06 -11.42
CA LYS A 277 -13.72 16.74 -12.42
C LYS A 277 -13.02 16.83 -13.75
N ASN A 278 -13.62 16.27 -14.81
CA ASN A 278 -13.20 16.62 -16.15
C ASN A 278 -13.67 18.05 -16.47
N VAL A 279 -12.72 18.95 -16.72
CA VAL A 279 -12.97 20.37 -17.04
C VAL A 279 -12.36 20.77 -18.38
N THR A 280 -12.10 19.80 -19.26
CA THR A 280 -11.55 20.07 -20.60
C THR A 280 -12.39 21.10 -21.35
N GLY A 281 -11.72 22.10 -21.93
CA GLY A 281 -12.33 23.21 -22.65
C GLY A 281 -12.90 24.33 -21.77
N GLN A 282 -12.86 24.20 -20.44
CA GLN A 282 -13.30 25.27 -19.54
C GLN A 282 -12.23 26.36 -19.42
N LYS A 283 -12.65 27.63 -19.43
CA LYS A 283 -11.77 28.79 -19.31
C LYS A 283 -11.34 29.03 -17.86
N ILE A 284 -10.51 28.14 -17.32
CA ILE A 284 -9.90 28.28 -16.00
C ILE A 284 -8.55 28.98 -16.16
N ALA A 285 -8.27 30.02 -15.38
CA ALA A 285 -7.01 30.75 -15.45
C ALA A 285 -5.85 29.90 -14.86
N GLY A 286 -4.71 29.94 -15.52
CA GLY A 286 -3.48 29.30 -15.06
C GLY A 286 -2.49 30.35 -14.61
N HIS A 287 -1.81 30.10 -13.48
CA HIS A 287 -0.80 31.01 -12.94
C HIS A 287 0.46 30.21 -12.62
N GLY A 288 1.62 30.77 -12.94
CA GLY A 288 2.92 30.17 -12.65
C GLY A 288 3.96 31.26 -12.44
N MET A 289 4.81 31.07 -11.43
CA MET A 289 5.95 31.96 -11.14
C MET A 289 7.21 31.11 -11.09
N ILE A 290 8.16 31.38 -11.98
CA ILE A 290 9.42 30.65 -12.09
C ILE A 290 10.55 31.57 -11.64
N LEU A 291 11.20 31.22 -10.54
CA LEU A 291 12.28 32.01 -9.94
C LEU A 291 13.57 31.18 -9.87
N GLY A 292 14.71 31.86 -9.96
CA GLY A 292 16.03 31.23 -9.95
C GLY A 292 17.12 32.18 -10.46
N ALA A 293 18.38 31.94 -10.08
CA ALA A 293 19.50 32.75 -10.54
C ALA A 293 19.75 32.61 -12.06
N THR A 294 20.58 33.47 -12.63
CA THR A 294 20.99 33.34 -14.04
C THR A 294 21.72 32.02 -14.26
N GLY A 295 21.38 31.30 -15.34
CA GLY A 295 21.99 30.00 -15.66
C GLY A 295 21.37 28.78 -14.98
N THR A 296 20.36 28.92 -14.13
CA THR A 296 19.73 27.76 -13.43
C THR A 296 18.64 27.04 -14.23
N GLY A 297 18.54 27.30 -15.55
CA GLY A 297 17.62 26.57 -16.44
C GLY A 297 16.18 27.08 -16.51
N LYS A 298 15.85 28.29 -16.02
CA LYS A 298 14.49 28.87 -16.12
C LYS A 298 13.94 28.90 -17.55
N THR A 299 14.70 29.48 -18.48
CA THR A 299 14.33 29.57 -19.89
C THR A 299 14.22 28.19 -20.54
N THR A 300 15.05 27.23 -20.13
CA THR A 300 14.96 25.84 -20.59
C THR A 300 13.64 25.19 -20.16
N PHE A 301 13.22 25.41 -18.91
CA PHE A 301 11.94 24.92 -18.41
C PHE A 301 10.76 25.55 -19.15
N GLU A 302 10.77 26.87 -19.36
CA GLU A 302 9.72 27.58 -20.11
C GLU A 302 9.62 27.08 -21.56
N ALA A 303 10.76 26.90 -22.23
CA ALA A 303 10.81 26.36 -23.58
C ALA A 303 10.27 24.92 -23.65
N ALA A 304 10.65 24.06 -22.68
CA ALA A 304 10.14 22.69 -22.60
C ALA A 304 8.61 22.68 -22.38
N ALA A 305 8.12 23.43 -21.38
CA ALA A 305 6.70 23.53 -21.07
C ALA A 305 5.89 24.07 -22.27
N SER A 306 6.41 25.07 -22.98
CA SER A 306 5.79 25.60 -24.20
C SER A 306 5.78 24.57 -25.33
N GLY A 307 6.85 23.79 -25.48
CA GLY A 307 6.94 22.72 -26.46
C GLY A 307 5.87 21.65 -26.24
N PHE A 308 5.73 21.14 -25.01
CA PHE A 308 4.66 20.20 -24.68
C PHE A 308 3.27 20.83 -24.84
N SER A 309 3.09 22.10 -24.42
CA SER A 309 1.81 22.78 -24.57
C SER A 309 1.37 22.96 -26.02
N SER A 310 2.31 23.07 -26.96
CA SER A 310 2.00 23.18 -28.39
C SER A 310 1.46 21.89 -29.01
N THR A 311 1.58 20.77 -28.30
CA THR A 311 1.08 19.46 -28.72
C THR A 311 -0.27 19.08 -28.11
N LEU A 312 -0.80 19.93 -27.22
CA LEU A 312 -2.12 19.79 -26.56
C LEU A 312 -3.26 20.34 -27.43
#